data_AF-A0A136HYH9-F1
#
_entry.id   AF-A0A136HYH9-F1
#
_cell.length_a   1.000
_cell.length_b   1.000
_cell.length_c   1.000
_cell.angle_alpha   90.00
_cell.angle_beta   90.00
_cell.angle_gamma   90.00
#
_symmetry.space_group_name_H-M   'P 1'
#
loop_
_entity.id
_entity.type
_entity.pdbx_description
1 polymer ?
#
loop_
_entity_poly.entity_id
_entity_poly.type
_entity_poly.pdbx_seq_one_letter_code
_entity_poly.pdbx_strand_id
1 'polypeptide(L)'
;MRWLAIALAVLAAFVAALIVGPMLLGDQGYVLFSLGSTAVEMNIISFGILLIGALVAWYVLSRLVLWALSLITGSHKWIGALGARKRRRAFYDGLHAMASGDFETAQKALSKTTNGDFEGVNYLASAQIALTNSDLPKARYFLEQAIEFSNALVPATIMQARIDITEQKYTDALEKLEALDEQFRDNKQVVQLKAQILAKLGKWQVLQDNLGQWRKALPKDAYISWSQRIAKGKFAEIASKQGAVELKAYWETLPRKLRHDDAYRAAYVQQLLDQGMHADAQTLLVEWQKRGRNATLFPLFAQLNLPDSSPSLRLLESWIKQDENNVALYSTLGQVAFNSGDDMLAEKALLKATKLKTRKDDLLLLSAINERNQDSVTALKFFKESQQLPQ
;
A
#
# COMPACT_ATOMS: atom_id res chain seq x y z
N MET A 1 -13.05 31.42 51.99
CA MET A 1 -12.80 31.79 53.40
C MET A 1 -12.99 33.29 53.64
N ARG A 2 -12.18 34.20 53.07
CA ARG A 2 -12.28 35.66 53.32
C ARG A 2 -13.64 36.30 53.00
N TRP A 3 -14.26 35.94 51.88
CA TRP A 3 -15.57 36.47 51.46
C TRP A 3 -16.74 36.01 52.35
N LEU A 4 -16.64 34.80 52.92
CA LEU A 4 -17.64 34.29 53.87
C LEU A 4 -17.56 35.02 55.21
N ALA A 5 -16.35 35.32 55.69
CA ALA A 5 -16.16 36.09 56.92
C ALA A 5 -16.69 37.53 56.77
N ILE A 6 -16.47 38.17 55.61
CA ILE A 6 -17.01 39.50 55.30
C ILE A 6 -18.53 39.46 55.23
N ALA A 7 -19.11 38.46 54.54
CA ALA A 7 -20.56 38.32 54.46
C ALA A 7 -21.21 38.09 55.84
N LEU A 8 -20.59 37.28 56.70
CA LEU A 8 -21.04 37.06 58.08
C LEU A 8 -20.93 38.33 58.95
N ALA A 9 -19.84 39.09 58.81
CA ALA A 9 -19.67 40.34 59.54
C ALA A 9 -20.69 41.41 59.12
N VAL A 10 -20.97 41.51 57.82
CA VAL A 10 -21.99 42.42 57.27
C VAL A 10 -23.39 41.99 57.71
N LEU A 11 -23.68 40.69 57.69
CA LEU A 11 -24.96 40.15 58.19
C LEU A 11 -25.14 40.43 59.69
N ALA A 12 -24.10 40.23 60.50
CA ALA A 12 -24.14 40.52 61.93
C ALA A 12 -24.34 42.01 62.22
N ALA A 13 -23.67 42.90 61.47
CA ALA A 13 -23.86 44.34 61.58
C ALA A 13 -25.27 44.77 61.17
N PHE A 14 -25.84 44.15 60.13
CA PHE A 14 -27.21 44.41 59.68
C PHE A 14 -28.25 43.96 60.71
N VAL A 15 -28.07 42.78 61.32
CA VAL A 15 -28.92 42.29 62.42
C VAL A 15 -28.80 43.20 63.64
N ALA A 16 -27.60 43.66 64.00
CA ALA A 16 -27.39 44.60 65.10
C ALA A 16 -28.11 45.94 64.83
N ALA A 17 -28.02 46.48 63.62
CA ALA A 17 -28.72 47.70 63.23
C ALA A 17 -30.25 47.53 63.26
N LEU A 18 -30.77 46.36 62.87
CA LEU A 18 -32.20 46.01 62.93
C LEU A 18 -32.73 45.87 64.35
N ILE A 19 -31.89 45.49 65.32
CA ILE A 19 -32.27 45.38 66.74
C ILE A 19 -32.20 46.76 67.42
N VAL A 20 -31.13 47.52 67.17
CA VAL A 20 -30.87 48.80 67.85
C VAL A 20 -31.71 49.95 67.27
N GLY A 21 -31.96 49.96 65.96
CA GLY A 21 -32.70 51.03 65.27
C GLY A 21 -34.12 51.26 65.83
N PRO A 22 -34.94 50.21 66.00
CA PRO A 22 -36.30 50.36 66.54
C PRO A 22 -36.33 50.72 68.03
N MET A 23 -35.32 50.29 68.81
CA MET A 23 -35.17 50.67 70.23
C MET A 23 -35.03 52.19 70.41
N LEU A 24 -34.54 52.90 69.39
CA LEU A 24 -34.38 54.35 69.39
C LEU A 24 -35.63 55.11 68.90
N LEU A 25 -36.56 54.43 68.20
CA LEU A 25 -37.69 55.06 67.49
C LEU A 25 -39.05 54.91 68.20
N GLY A 26 -39.12 54.20 69.32
CA GLY A 26 -40.28 54.22 70.23
C GLY A 26 -41.54 53.46 69.77
N ASP A 27 -41.66 53.08 68.49
CA ASP A 27 -42.83 52.35 67.97
C ASP A 27 -42.53 50.86 67.71
N GLN A 28 -43.19 49.99 68.46
CA GLN A 28 -43.16 48.53 68.26
C GLN A 28 -44.23 48.12 67.24
N GLY A 29 -43.90 48.16 65.95
CA GLY A 29 -44.74 47.49 64.95
C GLY A 29 -44.74 45.97 65.19
N TYR A 30 -45.90 45.33 64.99
CA TYR A 30 -46.08 43.89 65.13
C TYR A 30 -46.50 43.26 63.79
N VAL A 31 -46.15 41.99 63.61
CA VAL A 31 -46.55 41.15 62.48
C VAL A 31 -47.45 40.05 63.04
N LEU A 32 -48.69 40.01 62.56
CA LEU A 32 -49.66 38.98 62.96
C LEU A 32 -49.84 37.98 61.82
N PHE A 33 -49.46 36.73 62.07
CA PHE A 33 -49.74 35.62 61.17
C PHE A 33 -51.01 34.91 61.65
N SER A 34 -52.09 35.02 60.88
CA SER A 34 -53.34 34.31 61.15
C SER A 34 -53.46 33.09 60.24
N LEU A 35 -53.38 31.89 60.82
CA LEU A 35 -53.70 30.62 60.15
C LEU A 35 -54.89 29.97 60.84
N GLY A 36 -56.08 30.08 60.23
CA GLY A 36 -57.31 29.48 60.75
C GLY A 36 -57.67 30.02 62.14
N SER A 37 -57.72 29.14 63.14
CA SER A 37 -58.02 29.49 64.55
C SER A 37 -56.81 29.91 65.38
N THR A 38 -55.60 29.92 64.81
CA THR A 38 -54.37 30.29 65.53
C THR A 38 -53.79 31.57 64.95
N ALA A 39 -53.69 32.59 65.79
CA ALA A 39 -52.95 33.81 65.48
C ALA A 39 -51.65 33.80 66.28
N VAL A 40 -50.52 33.88 65.58
CA VAL A 40 -49.21 34.08 66.22
C VAL A 40 -48.83 35.55 66.02
N GLU A 41 -48.83 36.28 67.12
CA GLU A 41 -48.37 37.66 67.16
C GLU A 41 -46.88 37.66 67.45
N MET A 42 -46.10 38.31 66.57
CA MET A 42 -44.66 38.45 66.75
C MET A 42 -44.22 39.87 66.43
N ASN A 43 -43.28 40.38 67.22
CA ASN A 43 -42.65 41.67 66.99
C ASN A 43 -41.91 41.64 65.63
N ILE A 44 -41.89 42.75 64.89
CA ILE A 44 -41.16 42.90 63.60
C ILE A 44 -39.69 42.46 63.74
N ILE A 45 -39.06 42.70 64.88
CA ILE A 45 -37.67 42.27 65.13
C ILE A 45 -37.57 40.74 65.14
N SER A 46 -38.47 40.05 65.85
CA SER A 46 -38.52 38.59 65.90
C SER A 46 -38.78 37.99 64.52
N PHE A 47 -39.66 38.62 63.74
CA PHE A 47 -39.93 38.23 62.35
C PHE A 47 -38.68 38.41 61.46
N GLY A 48 -37.97 39.53 61.59
CA GLY A 48 -36.72 39.78 60.87
C GLY A 48 -35.63 38.76 61.17
N ILE A 49 -35.45 38.39 62.44
CA ILE A 49 -34.50 37.35 62.86
C ILE A 49 -34.88 35.99 62.26
N LEU A 50 -36.17 35.64 62.30
CA LEU A 50 -36.67 34.38 61.74
C LEU A 50 -36.44 34.31 60.23
N LEU A 51 -36.70 35.40 59.51
CA LEU A 51 -36.53 35.48 58.06
C LEU A 51 -35.05 35.39 57.65
N ILE A 52 -34.15 36.08 58.38
CA ILE A 52 -32.71 35.96 58.15
C ILE A 52 -32.22 34.54 58.48
N GLY A 53 -32.69 33.94 59.58
CA GLY A 53 -32.39 32.56 59.94
C GLY A 53 -32.83 31.57 58.86
N ALA A 54 -34.04 31.74 58.32
CA ALA A 54 -34.56 30.91 57.24
C ALA A 54 -33.72 31.03 55.96
N LEU A 55 -33.29 32.24 55.57
CA LEU A 55 -32.43 32.46 54.41
C LEU A 55 -31.05 31.82 54.57
N VAL A 56 -30.45 31.92 55.76
CA VAL A 56 -29.16 31.26 56.06
C VAL A 56 -29.31 29.75 56.02
N ALA A 57 -30.36 29.21 56.65
CA ALA A 57 -30.64 27.77 56.64
C ALA A 57 -30.84 27.25 55.21
N TRP A 58 -31.62 27.97 54.39
CA TRP A 58 -31.81 27.65 52.97
C TRP A 58 -30.50 27.66 52.20
N TYR A 59 -29.66 28.68 52.39
CA TYR A 59 -28.35 28.77 51.74
C TYR A 59 -27.43 27.60 52.11
N VAL A 60 -27.31 27.30 53.41
CA VAL A 60 -26.48 26.18 53.89
C VAL A 60 -27.00 24.85 53.35
N LEU A 61 -28.31 24.62 53.40
CA LEU A 61 -28.92 23.39 52.91
C LEU A 61 -28.70 23.22 51.40
N SER A 62 -28.89 24.28 50.60
CA SER A 62 -28.63 24.24 49.16
C SER A 62 -27.17 23.92 48.82
N ARG A 63 -26.21 24.47 49.59
CA ARG A 63 -24.78 24.18 49.44
C ARG A 63 -24.44 22.73 49.82
N LEU A 64 -25.04 22.21 50.88
CA LEU A 64 -24.85 20.81 51.29
C LEU A 64 -25.41 19.84 50.24
N VAL A 65 -26.59 20.13 49.68
CA VAL A 65 -27.18 19.33 48.59
C VAL A 65 -26.27 19.34 47.35
N LEU A 66 -25.79 20.52 46.93
CA LEU A 66 -24.87 20.63 45.80
C LEU A 66 -23.53 19.92 46.04
N TRP A 67 -23.00 19.98 47.27
CA TRP A 67 -21.77 19.28 47.63
C TRP A 67 -21.96 17.75 47.63
N ALA A 68 -23.06 17.25 48.21
CA ALA A 68 -23.41 15.84 48.18
C ALA A 68 -23.61 15.32 46.75
N LEU A 69 -24.30 16.10 45.90
CA LEU A 69 -24.43 15.79 44.47
C LEU A 69 -23.07 15.79 43.78
N SER A 70 -22.16 16.71 44.10
CA SER A 70 -20.83 16.77 43.48
C SER A 70 -19.94 15.54 43.78
N LEU A 71 -20.08 14.95 44.96
CA LEU A 71 -19.40 13.70 45.32
C LEU A 71 -19.93 12.50 44.52
N ILE A 72 -21.23 12.52 44.21
CA ILE A 72 -21.88 11.49 43.38
C ILE A 72 -21.57 11.70 41.89
N THR A 73 -21.60 12.95 41.40
CA THR A 73 -21.42 13.29 39.98
C THR A 73 -19.96 13.40 39.54
N GLY A 74 -19.00 13.55 40.46
CA GLY A 74 -17.55 13.45 40.17
C GLY A 74 -17.14 12.11 39.55
N SER A 75 -18.01 11.10 39.65
CA SER A 75 -17.86 9.76 39.09
C SER A 75 -17.90 9.69 37.56
N HIS A 76 -18.60 10.60 36.86
CA HIS A 76 -18.72 10.50 35.39
C HIS A 76 -17.39 10.68 34.65
N LYS A 77 -16.48 11.56 35.13
CA LYS A 77 -15.14 11.71 34.54
C LYS A 77 -14.21 10.54 34.90
N TRP A 78 -14.35 9.97 36.10
CA TRP A 78 -13.53 8.85 36.57
C TRP A 78 -13.93 7.51 35.92
N ILE A 79 -15.24 7.25 35.78
CA ILE A 79 -15.77 6.07 35.07
C ILE A 79 -15.36 6.12 33.58
N GLY A 80 -15.45 7.28 32.93
CA GLY A 80 -14.97 7.46 31.55
C GLY A 80 -13.47 7.18 31.39
N ALA A 81 -12.64 7.64 32.35
CA ALA A 81 -11.20 7.41 32.36
C ALA A 81 -10.83 5.92 32.56
N LEU A 82 -11.55 5.20 33.43
CA LEU A 82 -11.34 3.75 33.63
C LEU A 82 -11.71 2.95 32.37
N GLY A 83 -12.83 3.31 31.71
CA GLY A 83 -13.24 2.70 30.45
C GLY A 83 -12.24 2.94 29.32
N ALA A 84 -11.70 4.16 29.19
CA ALA A 84 -10.66 4.47 28.22
C ALA A 84 -9.37 3.67 28.47
N ARG A 85 -8.92 3.57 29.74
CA ARG A 85 -7.72 2.79 30.09
C ARG A 85 -7.89 1.29 29.78
N LYS A 86 -9.06 0.73 30.07
CA LYS A 86 -9.38 -0.68 29.76
C LYS A 86 -9.34 -0.95 28.26
N ARG A 87 -9.94 -0.07 27.44
CA ARG A 87 -9.91 -0.18 25.97
C ARG A 87 -8.50 -0.07 25.42
N ARG A 88 -7.70 0.88 25.93
CA ARG A 88 -6.30 1.04 25.51
C ARG A 88 -5.46 -0.19 25.85
N ARG A 89 -5.66 -0.79 27.02
CA ARG A 89 -5.00 -2.06 27.37
C ARG A 89 -5.42 -3.19 26.42
N ALA A 90 -6.71 -3.34 26.16
CA ALA A 90 -7.21 -4.34 25.22
C ALA A 90 -6.66 -4.15 23.80
N PHE A 91 -6.44 -2.91 23.36
CA PHE A 91 -5.79 -2.60 22.08
C PHE A 91 -4.35 -3.13 22.03
N TYR A 92 -3.52 -2.81 23.04
CA TYR A 92 -2.14 -3.31 23.09
C TYR A 92 -2.08 -4.84 23.25
N ASP A 93 -2.91 -5.41 24.12
CA ASP A 93 -3.00 -6.87 24.30
C ASP A 93 -3.35 -7.54 22.96
N GLY A 94 -4.28 -6.95 22.20
CA GLY A 94 -4.65 -7.42 20.87
C GLY A 94 -3.51 -7.36 19.87
N LEU A 95 -2.74 -6.27 19.84
CA LEU A 95 -1.57 -6.15 18.95
C LEU A 95 -0.44 -7.11 19.35
N HIS A 96 -0.21 -7.34 20.65
CA HIS A 96 0.78 -8.32 21.13
C HIS A 96 0.39 -9.75 20.75
N ALA A 97 -0.88 -10.12 20.92
CA ALA A 97 -1.40 -11.40 20.50
C ALA A 97 -1.28 -11.59 18.98
N MET A 98 -1.63 -10.56 18.19
CA MET A 98 -1.49 -10.58 16.73
C MET A 98 -0.03 -10.79 16.30
N ALA A 99 0.92 -10.11 16.96
CA ALA A 99 2.35 -10.29 16.70
C ALA A 99 2.86 -11.69 17.09
N SER A 100 2.22 -12.32 18.08
CA SER A 100 2.53 -13.69 18.53
C SER A 100 1.86 -14.77 17.68
N GLY A 101 1.03 -14.39 16.70
CA GLY A 101 0.26 -15.32 15.86
C GLY A 101 -1.03 -15.87 16.49
N ASP A 102 -1.38 -15.43 17.71
CA ASP A 102 -2.63 -15.82 18.38
C ASP A 102 -3.77 -14.89 17.95
N PHE A 103 -4.31 -15.18 16.76
CA PHE A 103 -5.35 -14.37 16.13
C PHE A 103 -6.70 -14.45 16.84
N GLU A 104 -6.99 -15.53 17.57
CA GLU A 104 -8.25 -15.68 18.31
C GLU A 104 -8.28 -14.75 19.52
N THR A 105 -7.21 -14.73 20.33
CA THR A 105 -7.15 -13.80 21.47
C THR A 105 -7.00 -12.36 21.00
N ALA A 106 -6.26 -12.11 19.92
CA ALA A 106 -6.16 -10.79 19.30
C ALA A 106 -7.54 -10.24 18.90
N GLN A 107 -8.37 -11.05 18.23
CA GLN A 107 -9.71 -10.65 17.81
C GLN A 107 -10.63 -10.37 19.01
N LYS A 108 -10.58 -11.21 20.06
CA LYS A 108 -11.34 -11.01 21.30
C LYS A 108 -10.92 -9.75 22.06
N ALA A 109 -9.64 -9.39 22.01
CA ALA A 109 -9.12 -8.18 22.63
C ALA A 109 -9.51 -6.93 21.82
N LEU A 110 -9.33 -6.96 20.50
CA LEU A 110 -9.66 -5.85 19.61
C LEU A 110 -11.17 -5.58 19.51
N SER A 111 -12.04 -6.59 19.65
CA SER A 111 -13.51 -6.35 19.67
C SER A 111 -13.96 -5.45 20.83
N LYS A 112 -13.18 -5.39 21.92
CA LYS A 112 -13.41 -4.52 23.08
C LYS A 112 -12.94 -3.08 22.86
N THR A 113 -12.28 -2.80 21.73
CA THR A 113 -11.76 -1.48 21.38
C THR A 113 -12.77 -0.63 20.60
N THR A 114 -13.93 -1.20 20.27
CA THR A 114 -15.04 -0.48 19.62
C THR A 114 -15.40 0.78 20.41
N ASN A 115 -15.66 1.88 19.69
CA ASN A 115 -15.92 3.23 20.22
C ASN A 115 -14.73 3.91 20.93
N GLY A 116 -13.53 3.32 20.92
CA GLY A 116 -12.32 3.95 21.43
C GLY A 116 -11.66 4.84 20.39
N ASP A 117 -10.90 5.84 20.86
CA ASP A 117 -10.13 6.73 19.99
C ASP A 117 -8.77 6.09 19.68
N PHE A 118 -8.71 5.41 18.54
CA PHE A 118 -7.52 4.71 18.02
C PHE A 118 -7.23 5.08 16.56
N GLU A 119 -7.84 6.16 16.05
CA GLU A 119 -7.65 6.67 14.68
C GLU A 119 -7.78 5.60 13.58
N GLY A 120 -8.66 4.63 13.77
CA GLY A 120 -8.92 3.54 12.82
C GLY A 120 -7.94 2.37 12.85
N VAL A 121 -6.86 2.42 13.65
CA VAL A 121 -5.84 1.35 13.70
C VAL A 121 -6.42 0.02 14.20
N ASN A 122 -7.35 0.08 15.15
CA ASN A 122 -8.06 -1.10 15.65
C ASN A 122 -8.89 -1.79 14.57
N TYR A 123 -9.50 -1.03 13.66
CA TYR A 123 -10.23 -1.57 12.52
C TYR A 123 -9.29 -2.17 11.48
N LEU A 124 -8.18 -1.50 11.15
CA LEU A 124 -7.15 -2.06 10.26
C LEU A 124 -6.57 -3.39 10.79
N ALA A 125 -6.25 -3.45 12.09
CA ALA A 125 -5.77 -4.68 12.73
C ALA A 125 -6.83 -5.79 12.70
N SER A 126 -8.10 -5.45 12.97
CA SER A 126 -9.21 -6.40 12.91
C SER A 126 -9.46 -6.92 11.50
N ALA A 127 -9.32 -6.05 10.49
CA ALA A 127 -9.36 -6.43 9.08
C ALA A 127 -8.22 -7.39 8.72
N GLN A 128 -6.99 -7.10 9.17
CA GLN A 128 -5.83 -7.95 8.92
C GLN A 128 -6.01 -9.36 9.52
N ILE A 129 -6.56 -9.45 10.73
CA ILE A 129 -6.88 -10.74 11.36
C ILE A 129 -7.94 -11.50 10.53
N ALA A 130 -8.99 -10.82 10.09
CA ALA A 130 -10.01 -11.43 9.24
C ALA A 130 -9.43 -11.94 7.91
N LEU A 131 -8.51 -11.19 7.29
CA LEU A 131 -7.78 -11.63 6.10
C LEU A 131 -6.95 -12.88 6.35
N THR A 132 -6.23 -12.96 7.47
CA THR A 132 -5.45 -14.16 7.83
C THR A 132 -6.35 -15.38 8.02
N ASN A 133 -7.58 -15.19 8.48
CA ASN A 133 -8.59 -16.24 8.61
C ASN A 133 -9.36 -16.52 7.29
N SER A 134 -8.97 -15.90 6.18
CA SER A 134 -9.66 -15.97 4.88
C SER A 134 -11.13 -15.49 4.91
N ASP A 135 -11.51 -14.69 5.90
CA ASP A 135 -12.86 -14.12 6.04
C ASP A 135 -12.91 -12.72 5.39
N LEU A 136 -13.01 -12.72 4.06
CA LEU A 136 -13.03 -11.49 3.25
C LEU A 136 -14.23 -10.57 3.56
N PRO A 137 -15.47 -11.07 3.75
CA PRO A 137 -16.61 -10.22 4.10
C PRO A 137 -16.37 -9.45 5.41
N LYS A 138 -15.86 -10.13 6.44
CA LYS A 138 -15.56 -9.48 7.72
C LYS A 138 -14.38 -8.51 7.62
N ALA A 139 -13.38 -8.84 6.80
CA ALA A 139 -12.29 -7.91 6.52
C ALA A 139 -12.82 -6.62 5.87
N ARG A 140 -13.67 -6.72 4.84
CA ARG A 140 -14.28 -5.57 4.17
C ARG A 140 -15.10 -4.71 5.12
N TYR A 141 -15.92 -5.32 5.98
CA TYR A 141 -16.67 -4.60 7.02
C TYR A 141 -15.75 -3.73 7.89
N PHE A 142 -14.65 -4.29 8.40
CA PHE A 142 -13.72 -3.50 9.20
C PHE A 142 -12.99 -2.42 8.39
N LEU A 143 -12.68 -2.68 7.12
CA LEU A 143 -12.04 -1.68 6.26
C LEU A 143 -12.97 -0.51 5.92
N GLU A 144 -14.27 -0.76 5.76
CA GLU A 144 -15.27 0.30 5.60
C GLU A 144 -15.32 1.22 6.82
N GLN A 145 -15.28 0.64 8.03
CA GLN A 145 -15.19 1.42 9.27
C GLN A 145 -13.87 2.19 9.38
N ALA A 146 -12.76 1.62 8.90
CA ALA A 146 -11.45 2.28 8.91
C ALA A 146 -11.39 3.50 7.98
N ILE A 147 -12.11 3.50 6.86
CA ILE A 147 -12.12 4.58 5.86
C ILE A 147 -12.71 5.89 6.42
N GLU A 148 -13.57 5.81 7.44
CA GLU A 148 -14.11 7.00 8.12
C GLU A 148 -13.03 7.82 8.86
N PHE A 149 -11.85 7.24 9.10
CA PHE A 149 -10.73 7.90 9.77
C PHE A 149 -9.68 8.37 8.76
N SER A 150 -9.31 9.65 8.79
CA SER A 150 -8.35 10.25 7.85
C SER A 150 -7.01 9.51 7.80
N ASN A 151 -6.48 9.09 8.95
CA ASN A 151 -5.19 8.40 9.05
C ASN A 151 -5.25 6.94 8.57
N ALA A 152 -6.43 6.32 8.60
CA ALA A 152 -6.64 4.94 8.18
C ALA A 152 -7.21 4.82 6.76
N LEU A 153 -7.69 5.91 6.15
CA LEU A 153 -8.23 5.95 4.79
C LEU A 153 -7.32 5.25 3.78
N VAL A 154 -6.09 5.75 3.60
CA VAL A 154 -5.14 5.20 2.60
C VAL A 154 -4.79 3.73 2.84
N PRO A 155 -4.35 3.29 4.04
CA PRO A 155 -4.06 1.88 4.27
C PRO A 155 -5.31 0.99 4.11
N ALA A 156 -6.49 1.46 4.51
CA ALA A 156 -7.73 0.71 4.34
C ALA A 156 -8.06 0.52 2.85
N THR A 157 -7.99 1.58 2.04
CA THR A 157 -8.20 1.51 0.59
C THR A 157 -7.18 0.60 -0.10
N ILE A 158 -5.91 0.64 0.32
CA ILE A 158 -4.86 -0.27 -0.18
C ILE A 158 -5.23 -1.73 0.12
N MET A 159 -5.67 -2.02 1.35
CA MET A 159 -6.09 -3.38 1.73
C MET A 159 -7.31 -3.82 0.94
N GLN A 160 -8.33 -2.97 0.77
CA GLN A 160 -9.50 -3.27 -0.07
C GLN A 160 -9.10 -3.57 -1.52
N ALA A 161 -8.24 -2.75 -2.12
CA ALA A 161 -7.75 -2.96 -3.48
C ALA A 161 -6.97 -4.28 -3.62
N ARG A 162 -6.21 -4.69 -2.60
CA ARG A 162 -5.53 -6.00 -2.59
C ARG A 162 -6.54 -7.15 -2.57
N ILE A 163 -7.60 -7.05 -1.77
CA ILE A 163 -8.69 -8.05 -1.77
C ILE A 163 -9.33 -8.11 -3.15
N ASP A 164 -9.67 -6.97 -3.75
CA ASP A 164 -10.26 -6.91 -5.07
C ASP A 164 -9.35 -7.53 -6.15
N ILE A 165 -8.03 -7.30 -6.07
CA ILE A 165 -7.04 -7.95 -6.96
C ILE A 165 -7.05 -9.47 -6.79
N THR A 166 -7.12 -9.99 -5.56
CA THR A 166 -7.20 -11.45 -5.32
C THR A 166 -8.47 -12.06 -5.87
N GLU A 167 -9.57 -11.31 -5.86
CA GLU A 167 -10.85 -11.69 -6.46
C GLU A 167 -10.94 -11.38 -7.97
N GLN A 168 -9.84 -10.92 -8.60
CA GLN A 168 -9.75 -10.50 -10.00
C GLN A 168 -10.69 -9.34 -10.39
N LYS A 169 -11.19 -8.57 -9.41
CA LYS A 169 -12.01 -7.36 -9.59
C LYS A 169 -11.12 -6.13 -9.84
N TYR A 170 -10.37 -6.18 -10.93
CA TYR A 170 -9.37 -5.17 -11.25
C TYR A 170 -9.96 -3.78 -11.50
N THR A 171 -11.15 -3.69 -12.10
CA THR A 171 -11.85 -2.42 -12.34
C THR A 171 -12.20 -1.73 -11.03
N ASP A 172 -12.83 -2.47 -10.12
CA ASP A 172 -13.30 -1.97 -8.83
C ASP A 172 -12.12 -1.57 -7.93
N ALA A 173 -11.00 -2.29 -8.04
CA ALA A 173 -9.76 -1.96 -7.35
C ALA A 173 -9.17 -0.64 -7.87
N LEU A 174 -9.18 -0.44 -9.19
CA LEU A 174 -8.66 0.77 -9.82
C LEU A 174 -9.50 1.99 -9.42
N GLU A 175 -10.81 1.89 -9.50
CA GLU A 175 -11.74 2.97 -9.14
C GLU A 175 -11.55 3.42 -7.70
N LYS A 176 -11.42 2.48 -6.75
CA LYS A 176 -11.14 2.81 -5.33
C LYS A 176 -9.82 3.57 -5.15
N LEU A 177 -8.77 3.16 -5.87
CA LEU A 177 -7.46 3.83 -5.79
C LEU A 177 -7.45 5.18 -6.52
N GLU A 178 -8.29 5.37 -7.54
CA GLU A 178 -8.46 6.64 -8.26
C GLU A 178 -9.31 7.65 -7.47
N ALA A 179 -10.23 7.18 -6.65
CA ALA A 179 -11.05 8.01 -5.76
C ALA A 179 -10.26 8.66 -4.61
N LEU A 180 -9.02 8.25 -4.35
CA LEU A 180 -8.15 8.90 -3.36
C LEU A 180 -7.76 10.32 -3.78
N ASP A 181 -7.75 11.24 -2.81
CA ASP A 181 -7.33 12.62 -2.99
C ASP A 181 -5.94 12.75 -3.63
N GLU A 182 -5.70 13.87 -4.32
CA GLU A 182 -4.44 14.16 -5.02
C GLU A 182 -3.20 13.99 -4.13
N GLN A 183 -3.28 14.43 -2.87
CA GLN A 183 -2.20 14.31 -1.89
C GLN A 183 -1.73 12.86 -1.64
N PHE A 184 -2.59 11.85 -1.88
CA PHE A 184 -2.29 10.45 -1.64
C PHE A 184 -1.97 9.66 -2.92
N ARG A 185 -2.17 10.26 -4.11
CA ARG A 185 -1.94 9.57 -5.39
C ARG A 185 -0.47 9.18 -5.60
N ASP A 186 0.46 9.91 -5.01
CA ASP A 186 1.91 9.64 -5.06
C ASP A 186 2.39 8.64 -4.01
N ASN A 187 1.47 8.09 -3.19
CA ASN A 187 1.84 7.02 -2.27
C ASN A 187 2.40 5.82 -3.05
N LYS A 188 3.60 5.37 -2.64
CA LYS A 188 4.34 4.29 -3.33
C LYS A 188 3.50 3.03 -3.53
N GLN A 189 2.74 2.62 -2.52
CA GLN A 189 1.91 1.41 -2.60
C GLN A 189 0.70 1.61 -3.53
N VAL A 190 0.07 2.79 -3.50
CA VAL A 190 -1.03 3.14 -4.41
C VAL A 190 -0.56 3.08 -5.86
N VAL A 191 0.57 3.73 -6.16
CA VAL A 191 1.17 3.74 -7.50
C VAL A 191 1.53 2.33 -7.97
N GLN A 192 2.14 1.51 -7.11
CA GLN A 192 2.48 0.13 -7.44
C GLN A 192 1.24 -0.70 -7.76
N LEU A 193 0.18 -0.58 -6.98
CA LEU A 193 -1.08 -1.30 -7.23
C LEU A 193 -1.74 -0.80 -8.51
N LYS A 194 -1.82 0.51 -8.76
CA LYS A 194 -2.36 1.08 -10.00
C LYS A 194 -1.61 0.53 -11.22
N ALA A 195 -0.28 0.53 -11.21
CA ALA A 195 0.51 -0.02 -12.31
C ALA A 195 0.23 -1.53 -12.52
N GLN A 196 0.12 -2.31 -11.44
CA GLN A 196 -0.24 -3.73 -11.52
C GLN A 196 -1.64 -3.95 -12.13
N ILE A 197 -2.62 -3.20 -11.65
CA ILE A 197 -4.01 -3.29 -12.09
C ILE A 197 -4.16 -2.89 -13.56
N LEU A 198 -3.58 -1.74 -13.95
CA LEU A 198 -3.63 -1.26 -15.34
C LEU A 198 -2.97 -2.25 -16.30
N ALA A 199 -1.85 -2.88 -15.90
CA ALA A 199 -1.22 -3.92 -16.70
C ALA A 199 -2.09 -5.18 -16.83
N LYS A 200 -2.82 -5.57 -15.77
CA LYS A 200 -3.77 -6.69 -15.81
C LYS A 200 -4.99 -6.39 -16.69
N LEU A 201 -5.44 -5.13 -16.71
CA LEU A 201 -6.51 -4.66 -17.59
C LEU A 201 -6.05 -4.40 -19.03
N GLY A 202 -4.76 -4.58 -19.35
CA GLY A 202 -4.20 -4.25 -20.67
C GLY A 202 -4.23 -2.76 -21.02
N LYS A 203 -4.41 -1.87 -20.04
CA LYS A 203 -4.45 -0.41 -20.22
C LYS A 203 -3.03 0.17 -20.35
N TRP A 204 -2.26 -0.32 -21.34
CA TRP A 204 -0.84 0.01 -21.51
C TRP A 204 -0.59 1.49 -21.80
N GLN A 205 -1.49 2.14 -22.57
CA GLN A 205 -1.38 3.57 -22.89
C GLN A 205 -1.45 4.42 -21.61
N VAL A 206 -2.47 4.18 -20.79
CA VAL A 206 -2.66 4.89 -19.51
C VAL A 206 -1.45 4.68 -18.61
N LEU A 207 -0.89 3.48 -18.59
CA LEU A 207 0.30 3.18 -17.80
C LEU A 207 1.54 3.93 -18.32
N GLN A 208 1.71 4.04 -19.64
CA GLN A 208 2.79 4.80 -20.27
C GLN A 208 2.72 6.29 -19.94
N ASP A 209 1.52 6.88 -20.06
CA ASP A 209 1.30 8.32 -19.86
C ASP A 209 1.57 8.72 -18.40
N ASN A 210 1.24 7.84 -17.44
CA ASN A 210 1.44 8.10 -16.01
C ASN A 210 2.85 7.73 -15.51
N LEU A 211 3.60 6.86 -16.20
CA LEU A 211 4.88 6.34 -15.71
C LEU A 211 5.87 7.47 -15.36
N GLY A 212 5.92 8.52 -16.18
CA GLY A 212 6.80 9.66 -15.96
C GLY A 212 6.53 10.38 -14.64
N GLN A 213 5.27 10.53 -14.25
CA GLN A 213 4.85 11.16 -13.00
C GLN A 213 5.17 10.26 -11.80
N TRP A 214 5.05 8.95 -11.98
CA TRP A 214 5.32 7.93 -10.94
C TRP A 214 6.80 7.70 -10.62
N ARG A 215 7.71 8.41 -11.30
CA ARG A 215 9.16 8.25 -11.12
C ARG A 215 9.65 8.46 -9.68
N LYS A 216 8.99 9.32 -8.90
CA LYS A 216 9.35 9.55 -7.48
C LYS A 216 8.79 8.48 -6.55
N ALA A 217 7.64 7.90 -6.90
CA ALA A 217 6.94 6.90 -6.10
C ALA A 217 7.48 5.48 -6.34
N LEU A 218 7.93 5.19 -7.56
CA LEU A 218 8.51 3.90 -7.94
C LEU A 218 10.02 3.86 -7.64
N PRO A 219 10.53 2.79 -7.00
CA PRO A 219 11.96 2.49 -6.98
C PRO A 219 12.53 2.44 -8.39
N LYS A 220 13.81 2.78 -8.56
CA LYS A 220 14.46 2.83 -9.88
C LYS A 220 14.33 1.51 -10.66
N ASP A 221 14.53 0.38 -9.99
CA ASP A 221 14.41 -0.94 -10.62
C ASP A 221 12.97 -1.27 -11.00
N ALA A 222 12.00 -0.85 -10.17
CA ALA A 222 10.58 -0.98 -10.46
C ALA A 222 10.18 -0.11 -11.67
N TYR A 223 10.73 1.10 -11.77
CA TYR A 223 10.50 1.97 -12.93
C TYR A 223 11.03 1.33 -14.23
N ILE A 224 12.25 0.78 -14.20
CA ILE A 224 12.86 0.12 -15.37
C ILE A 224 12.03 -1.11 -15.79
N SER A 225 11.66 -1.96 -14.83
CA SER A 225 10.82 -3.14 -15.11
C SER A 225 9.43 -2.76 -15.63
N TRP A 226 8.82 -1.69 -15.13
CA TRP A 226 7.56 -1.18 -15.68
C TRP A 226 7.72 -0.64 -17.09
N SER A 227 8.78 0.12 -17.37
CA SER A 227 9.12 0.58 -18.72
C SER A 227 9.20 -0.59 -19.71
N GLN A 228 9.91 -1.65 -19.33
CA GLN A 228 10.00 -2.90 -20.11
C GLN A 228 8.64 -3.55 -20.35
N ARG A 229 7.83 -3.67 -19.30
CA ARG A 229 6.50 -4.30 -19.37
C ARG A 229 5.53 -3.50 -20.24
N ILE A 230 5.57 -2.16 -20.17
CA ILE A 230 4.78 -1.27 -21.02
C ILE A 230 5.15 -1.47 -22.48
N ALA A 231 6.45 -1.38 -22.79
CA ALA A 231 6.93 -1.55 -24.16
C ALA A 231 6.48 -2.90 -24.72
N LYS A 232 6.71 -3.98 -23.96
CA LYS A 232 6.27 -5.33 -24.36
C LYS A 232 4.76 -5.42 -24.56
N GLY A 233 3.97 -4.92 -23.60
CA GLY A 233 2.51 -4.98 -23.67
C GLY A 233 1.93 -4.18 -24.84
N LYS A 234 2.44 -2.97 -25.06
CA LYS A 234 1.97 -2.10 -26.15
C LYS A 234 2.37 -2.64 -27.52
N PHE A 235 3.60 -3.09 -27.68
CA PHE A 235 4.03 -3.70 -28.94
C PHE A 235 3.29 -5.01 -29.23
N ALA A 236 3.06 -5.85 -28.23
CA ALA A 236 2.26 -7.06 -28.39
C ALA A 236 0.80 -6.77 -28.75
N GLU A 237 0.21 -5.73 -28.16
CA GLU A 237 -1.15 -5.29 -28.52
C GLU A 237 -1.24 -4.86 -29.99
N ILE A 238 -0.29 -4.04 -30.45
CA ILE A 238 -0.24 -3.58 -31.84
C ILE A 238 0.03 -4.75 -32.78
N ALA A 239 1.03 -5.57 -32.47
CA ALA A 239 1.40 -6.73 -33.26
C ALA A 239 0.21 -7.70 -33.41
N SER A 240 -0.52 -7.98 -32.33
CA SER A 240 -1.66 -8.89 -32.35
C SER A 240 -2.89 -8.33 -33.08
N LYS A 241 -3.19 -7.02 -32.94
CA LYS A 241 -4.40 -6.42 -33.52
C LYS A 241 -4.21 -5.92 -34.94
N GLN A 242 -3.02 -5.44 -35.28
CA GLN A 242 -2.74 -4.66 -36.48
C GLN A 242 -1.59 -5.24 -37.33
N GLY A 243 -0.83 -6.18 -36.80
CA GLY A 243 0.25 -6.87 -37.51
C GLY A 243 1.59 -6.15 -37.51
N ALA A 244 2.57 -6.73 -38.21
CA ALA A 244 3.96 -6.28 -38.20
C ALA A 244 4.18 -4.91 -38.88
N VAL A 245 3.36 -4.54 -39.85
CA VAL A 245 3.48 -3.25 -40.56
C VAL A 245 3.19 -2.09 -39.61
N GLU A 246 2.08 -2.16 -38.88
CA GLU A 246 1.71 -1.12 -37.92
C GLU A 246 2.63 -1.10 -36.70
N LEU A 247 3.18 -2.26 -36.30
CA LEU A 247 4.22 -2.30 -35.28
C LEU A 247 5.45 -1.46 -35.68
N LYS A 248 5.91 -1.59 -36.93
CA LYS A 248 7.01 -0.78 -37.46
C LYS A 248 6.65 0.69 -37.55
N ALA A 249 5.46 1.02 -38.06
CA ALA A 249 4.99 2.40 -38.14
C ALA A 249 4.94 3.05 -36.75
N TYR A 250 4.39 2.37 -35.76
CA TYR A 250 4.34 2.84 -34.38
C TYR A 250 5.73 3.09 -33.79
N TRP A 251 6.69 2.18 -34.01
CA TRP A 251 8.08 2.38 -33.58
C TRP A 251 8.66 3.70 -34.09
N GLU A 252 8.39 4.05 -35.36
CA GLU A 252 8.84 5.31 -35.96
C GLU A 252 8.13 6.56 -35.40
N THR A 253 6.95 6.41 -34.78
CA THR A 253 6.29 7.53 -34.07
C THR A 253 6.86 7.78 -32.67
N LEU A 254 7.58 6.81 -32.08
CA LEU A 254 8.07 6.94 -30.71
C LEU A 254 9.09 8.08 -30.58
N PRO A 255 9.04 8.86 -29.48
CA PRO A 255 10.06 9.84 -29.17
C PRO A 255 11.47 9.23 -29.19
N ARG A 256 12.44 9.98 -29.70
CA ARG A 256 13.85 9.55 -29.82
C ARG A 256 14.42 8.98 -28.51
N LYS A 257 14.01 9.53 -27.35
CA LYS A 257 14.42 9.05 -26.03
C LYS A 257 13.98 7.61 -25.77
N LEU A 258 12.76 7.22 -26.16
CA LEU A 258 12.26 5.85 -26.01
C LEU A 258 12.87 4.91 -27.04
N ARG A 259 13.10 5.36 -28.28
CA ARG A 259 13.79 4.55 -29.30
C ARG A 259 15.25 4.21 -28.97
N HIS A 260 15.90 5.00 -28.12
CA HIS A 260 17.25 4.73 -27.62
C HIS A 260 17.26 3.99 -26.28
N ASP A 261 16.10 3.73 -25.68
CA ASP A 261 16.00 2.97 -24.44
C ASP A 261 16.10 1.47 -24.74
N ASP A 262 17.01 0.79 -24.03
CA ASP A 262 17.32 -0.63 -24.28
C ASP A 262 16.12 -1.55 -24.00
N ALA A 263 15.25 -1.18 -23.06
CA ALA A 263 14.03 -1.93 -22.78
C ALA A 263 13.07 -1.90 -23.96
N TYR A 264 12.87 -0.71 -24.53
CA TYR A 264 12.00 -0.51 -25.69
C TYR A 264 12.57 -1.22 -26.92
N ARG A 265 13.88 -1.11 -27.15
CA ARG A 265 14.57 -1.83 -28.24
C ARG A 265 14.40 -3.34 -28.12
N ALA A 266 14.62 -3.90 -26.92
CA ALA A 266 14.49 -5.33 -26.69
C ALA A 266 13.05 -5.81 -26.88
N ALA A 267 12.07 -5.06 -26.35
CA ALA A 267 10.66 -5.39 -26.53
C ALA A 267 10.23 -5.35 -28.00
N TYR A 268 10.71 -4.36 -28.75
CA TYR A 268 10.41 -4.23 -30.18
C TYR A 268 11.02 -5.37 -31.00
N VAL A 269 12.31 -5.68 -30.79
CA VAL A 269 12.97 -6.80 -31.47
C VAL A 269 12.30 -8.13 -31.11
N GLN A 270 11.92 -8.34 -29.84
CA GLN A 270 11.19 -9.54 -29.45
C GLN A 270 9.88 -9.67 -30.23
N GLN A 271 9.11 -8.58 -30.39
CA GLN A 271 7.88 -8.64 -31.19
C GLN A 271 8.13 -8.86 -32.68
N LEU A 272 9.24 -8.37 -33.24
CA LEU A 272 9.63 -8.71 -34.61
C LEU A 272 9.94 -10.21 -34.74
N LEU A 273 10.66 -10.79 -33.79
CA LEU A 273 10.97 -12.22 -33.75
C LEU A 273 9.70 -13.06 -33.61
N ASP A 274 8.80 -12.71 -32.69
CA ASP A 274 7.53 -13.41 -32.46
C ASP A 274 6.63 -13.40 -33.72
N GLN A 275 6.73 -12.34 -34.53
CA GLN A 275 6.01 -12.20 -35.80
C GLN A 275 6.75 -12.78 -37.02
N GLY A 276 7.86 -13.47 -36.81
CA GLY A 276 8.66 -14.10 -37.88
C GLY A 276 9.50 -13.14 -38.72
N MET A 277 9.59 -11.86 -38.34
CA MET A 277 10.35 -10.81 -39.05
C MET A 277 11.84 -10.86 -38.67
N HIS A 278 12.47 -12.04 -38.81
CA HIS A 278 13.85 -12.28 -38.36
C HIS A 278 14.91 -11.43 -39.08
N ALA A 279 14.69 -11.08 -40.35
CA ALA A 279 15.61 -10.23 -41.12
C ALA A 279 15.67 -8.78 -40.59
N ASP A 280 14.51 -8.20 -40.24
CA ASP A 280 14.45 -6.89 -39.61
C ASP A 280 15.08 -6.93 -38.21
N ALA A 281 14.75 -7.96 -37.43
CA ALA A 281 15.31 -8.17 -36.09
C ALA A 281 16.84 -8.24 -36.13
N GLN A 282 17.40 -9.01 -37.07
CA GLN A 282 18.86 -9.07 -37.28
C GLN A 282 19.44 -7.70 -37.57
N THR A 283 18.86 -6.97 -38.53
CA THR A 283 19.39 -5.67 -38.97
C THR A 283 19.52 -4.72 -37.79
N LEU A 284 18.47 -4.63 -36.96
CA LEU A 284 18.43 -3.78 -35.78
C LEU A 284 19.38 -4.25 -34.67
N LEU A 285 19.42 -5.56 -34.40
CA LEU A 285 20.31 -6.14 -33.39
C LEU A 285 21.78 -5.87 -33.70
N VAL A 286 22.16 -6.00 -34.97
CA VAL A 286 23.51 -5.70 -35.45
C VAL A 286 23.77 -4.21 -35.35
N GLU A 287 22.88 -3.36 -35.89
CA GLU A 287 23.05 -1.91 -35.91
C GLU A 287 23.21 -1.29 -34.51
N TRP A 288 22.32 -1.65 -33.58
CA TRP A 288 22.29 -1.05 -32.25
C TRP A 288 23.43 -1.50 -31.34
N GLN A 289 24.15 -2.56 -31.72
CA GLN A 289 25.26 -3.10 -30.94
C GLN A 289 26.61 -3.00 -31.65
N LYS A 290 26.70 -2.27 -32.79
CA LYS A 290 27.98 -2.02 -33.50
C LYS A 290 29.07 -1.41 -32.61
N ARG A 291 28.68 -0.59 -31.63
CA ARG A 291 29.60 0.14 -30.73
C ARG A 291 29.85 -0.57 -29.40
N GLY A 292 29.18 -1.69 -29.15
CA GLY A 292 29.31 -2.43 -27.90
C GLY A 292 28.12 -3.36 -27.65
N ARG A 293 28.41 -4.48 -26.99
CA ARG A 293 27.41 -5.47 -26.60
C ARG A 293 26.46 -4.90 -25.57
N ASN A 294 25.16 -5.04 -25.79
CA ASN A 294 24.13 -4.67 -24.84
C ASN A 294 23.59 -5.93 -24.13
N ALA A 295 23.57 -5.94 -22.79
CA ALA A 295 23.15 -7.10 -22.02
C ALA A 295 21.68 -7.49 -22.23
N THR A 296 20.82 -6.53 -22.56
CA THR A 296 19.38 -6.75 -22.79
C THR A 296 19.09 -7.25 -24.20
N LEU A 297 19.85 -6.78 -25.21
CA LEU A 297 19.65 -7.17 -26.61
C LEU A 297 20.41 -8.44 -27.00
N PHE A 298 21.56 -8.71 -26.38
CA PHE A 298 22.41 -9.84 -26.71
C PHE A 298 21.68 -11.21 -26.73
N PRO A 299 20.85 -11.55 -25.73
CA PRO A 299 20.14 -12.84 -25.72
C PRO A 299 19.20 -13.04 -26.92
N LEU A 300 18.75 -11.97 -27.57
CA LEU A 300 17.82 -12.03 -28.70
C LEU A 300 18.47 -12.56 -29.98
N PHE A 301 19.81 -12.53 -30.09
CA PHE A 301 20.50 -13.15 -31.22
C PHE A 301 20.20 -14.64 -31.33
N ALA A 302 20.13 -15.38 -30.21
CA ALA A 302 19.90 -16.82 -30.19
C ALA A 302 18.52 -17.23 -30.77
N GLN A 303 17.57 -16.29 -30.84
CA GLN A 303 16.23 -16.52 -31.38
C GLN A 303 16.13 -16.25 -32.89
N LEU A 304 17.20 -15.76 -33.52
CA LEU A 304 17.21 -15.51 -34.96
C LEU A 304 17.08 -16.83 -35.72
N ASN A 305 16.09 -16.91 -36.60
CA ASN A 305 15.87 -18.04 -37.50
C ASN A 305 15.71 -17.52 -38.92
N LEU A 306 16.83 -17.43 -39.65
CA LEU A 306 16.87 -16.95 -41.01
C LEU A 306 18.05 -17.58 -41.77
N PRO A 307 17.95 -17.80 -43.09
CA PRO A 307 19.03 -18.40 -43.87
C PRO A 307 20.32 -17.57 -43.88
N ASP A 308 20.23 -16.25 -44.05
CA ASP A 308 21.40 -15.37 -44.03
C ASP A 308 21.64 -14.79 -42.63
N SER A 309 22.41 -15.50 -41.81
CA SER A 309 22.83 -15.04 -40.48
C SER A 309 24.17 -14.28 -40.49
N SER A 310 24.78 -14.09 -41.67
CA SER A 310 26.17 -13.59 -41.82
C SER A 310 26.45 -12.27 -41.08
N PRO A 311 25.54 -11.26 -41.07
CA PRO A 311 25.75 -10.04 -40.29
C PRO A 311 25.86 -10.29 -38.78
N SER A 312 25.00 -11.17 -38.24
CA SER A 312 25.01 -11.55 -36.82
C SER A 312 26.29 -12.32 -36.46
N LEU A 313 26.65 -13.31 -37.28
CA LEU A 313 27.84 -14.13 -37.05
C LEU A 313 29.11 -13.28 -37.03
N ARG A 314 29.29 -12.38 -38.01
CA ARG A 314 30.45 -11.47 -38.05
C ARG A 314 30.57 -10.59 -36.81
N LEU A 315 29.44 -10.09 -36.30
CA LEU A 315 29.44 -9.27 -35.08
C LEU A 315 29.78 -10.11 -33.85
N LEU A 316 29.18 -11.31 -33.71
CA LEU A 316 29.49 -12.24 -32.61
C LEU A 316 30.97 -12.66 -32.61
N GLU A 317 31.52 -13.00 -33.76
CA GLU A 317 32.96 -13.30 -33.92
C GLU A 317 33.84 -12.11 -33.52
N SER A 318 33.45 -10.88 -33.84
CA SER A 318 34.18 -9.69 -33.43
C SER A 318 34.22 -9.53 -31.91
N TRP A 319 33.12 -9.86 -31.21
CA TRP A 319 33.09 -9.85 -29.75
C TRP A 319 33.89 -11.00 -29.14
N ILE A 320 33.89 -12.18 -29.78
CA ILE A 320 34.71 -13.31 -29.35
C ILE A 320 36.19 -12.96 -29.42
N LYS A 321 36.64 -12.26 -30.46
CA LYS A 321 38.04 -11.78 -30.57
C LYS A 321 38.43 -10.81 -29.44
N GLN A 322 37.46 -10.13 -28.84
CA GLN A 322 37.68 -9.22 -27.71
C GLN A 322 37.60 -9.94 -26.36
N ASP A 323 36.86 -11.06 -26.28
CA ASP A 323 36.61 -11.84 -25.07
C ASP A 323 36.57 -13.35 -25.40
N GLU A 324 37.75 -13.93 -25.63
CA GLU A 324 37.93 -15.31 -26.13
C GLU A 324 37.50 -16.40 -25.15
N ASN A 325 37.22 -16.05 -23.89
CA ASN A 325 36.80 -16.99 -22.85
C ASN A 325 35.30 -16.85 -22.52
N ASN A 326 34.54 -16.07 -23.29
CA ASN A 326 33.12 -15.88 -23.04
C ASN A 326 32.27 -17.03 -23.57
N VAL A 327 31.88 -17.93 -22.68
CA VAL A 327 31.01 -19.07 -22.99
C VAL A 327 29.72 -18.62 -23.70
N ALA A 328 29.08 -17.54 -23.25
CA ALA A 328 27.81 -17.10 -23.82
C ALA A 328 27.94 -16.66 -25.27
N LEU A 329 29.06 -16.03 -25.66
CA LEU A 329 29.28 -15.64 -27.05
C LEU A 329 29.39 -16.87 -27.96
N TYR A 330 30.10 -17.91 -27.55
CA TYR A 330 30.22 -19.15 -28.32
C TYR A 330 28.89 -19.92 -28.37
N SER A 331 28.15 -20.02 -27.26
CA SER A 331 26.81 -20.63 -27.25
C SER A 331 25.87 -19.92 -28.23
N THR A 332 25.83 -18.59 -28.21
CA THR A 332 24.97 -17.80 -29.10
C THR A 332 25.42 -17.88 -30.55
N LEU A 333 26.73 -17.87 -30.83
CA LEU A 333 27.27 -18.09 -32.18
C LEU A 333 26.82 -19.46 -32.71
N GLY A 334 26.95 -20.51 -31.89
CA GLY A 334 26.53 -21.85 -32.21
C GLY A 334 25.04 -21.96 -32.54
N GLN A 335 24.19 -21.37 -31.71
CA GLN A 335 22.74 -21.34 -31.93
C GLN A 335 22.36 -20.61 -33.22
N VAL A 336 22.94 -19.43 -33.47
CA VAL A 336 22.66 -18.66 -34.68
C VAL A 336 23.11 -19.42 -35.93
N ALA A 337 24.30 -20.01 -35.91
CA ALA A 337 24.83 -20.80 -37.01
C ALA A 337 23.95 -22.03 -37.30
N PHE A 338 23.52 -22.75 -36.25
CA PHE A 338 22.62 -23.89 -36.37
C PHE A 338 21.29 -23.52 -37.03
N ASN A 339 20.68 -22.43 -36.58
CA ASN A 339 19.41 -21.93 -37.09
C ASN A 339 19.51 -21.48 -38.56
N SER A 340 20.66 -20.96 -38.99
CA SER A 340 20.89 -20.62 -40.41
C SER A 340 21.30 -21.79 -41.30
N GLY A 341 21.51 -22.99 -40.74
CA GLY A 341 21.90 -24.17 -41.51
C GLY A 341 23.41 -24.45 -41.59
N ASP A 342 24.26 -23.70 -40.89
CA ASP A 342 25.71 -23.91 -40.87
C ASP A 342 26.12 -24.81 -39.68
N ASP A 343 25.94 -26.12 -39.86
CA ASP A 343 26.27 -27.11 -38.82
C ASP A 343 27.74 -27.14 -38.45
N MET A 344 28.64 -26.96 -39.43
CA MET A 344 30.07 -27.02 -39.18
C MET A 344 30.52 -25.90 -38.25
N LEU A 345 30.07 -24.67 -38.51
CA LEU A 345 30.36 -23.54 -37.63
C LEU A 345 29.67 -23.72 -36.27
N ALA A 346 28.42 -24.19 -36.27
CA ALA A 346 27.65 -24.41 -35.05
C ALA A 346 28.35 -25.39 -34.11
N GLU A 347 28.72 -26.57 -34.63
CA GLU A 347 29.41 -27.61 -33.87
C GLU A 347 30.74 -27.09 -33.31
N LYS A 348 31.56 -26.44 -34.15
CA LYS A 348 32.85 -25.89 -33.74
C LYS A 348 32.70 -24.86 -32.61
N ALA A 349 31.72 -23.98 -32.71
CA ALA A 349 31.45 -22.96 -31.69
C ALA A 349 30.99 -23.59 -30.37
N LEU A 350 30.06 -24.54 -30.42
CA LEU A 350 29.51 -25.21 -29.23
C LEU A 350 30.54 -26.11 -28.55
N LEU A 351 31.37 -26.83 -29.30
CA LEU A 351 32.49 -27.60 -28.74
C LEU A 351 33.50 -26.69 -28.01
N LYS A 352 33.69 -25.45 -28.48
CA LYS A 352 34.51 -24.47 -27.76
C LYS A 352 33.79 -23.96 -26.50
N ALA A 353 32.48 -23.71 -26.57
CA ALA A 353 31.67 -23.32 -25.41
C ALA A 353 31.71 -24.37 -24.29
N THR A 354 31.48 -25.65 -24.63
CA THR A 354 31.46 -26.76 -23.67
C THR A 354 32.84 -27.00 -23.03
N LYS A 355 33.93 -26.83 -23.78
CA LYS A 355 35.30 -26.86 -23.23
C LYS A 355 35.56 -25.77 -22.18
N LEU A 356 34.95 -24.59 -22.33
CA LEU A 356 35.08 -23.50 -21.37
C LEU A 356 34.16 -23.70 -20.16
N LYS A 357 32.89 -24.04 -20.39
CA LYS A 357 31.93 -24.41 -19.36
C LYS A 357 30.80 -25.23 -20.00
N THR A 358 30.64 -26.46 -19.56
CA THR A 358 29.53 -27.32 -19.99
C THR A 358 28.19 -26.72 -19.57
N ARG A 359 27.28 -26.57 -20.54
CA ARG A 359 25.88 -26.16 -20.34
C ARG A 359 24.96 -27.18 -20.99
N LYS A 360 23.81 -27.42 -20.37
CA LYS A 360 22.82 -28.37 -20.87
C LYS A 360 22.35 -28.01 -22.28
N ASP A 361 22.02 -26.74 -22.51
CA ASP A 361 21.51 -26.26 -23.80
C ASP A 361 22.53 -26.46 -24.94
N ASP A 362 23.82 -26.21 -24.67
CA ASP A 362 24.89 -26.39 -25.66
C ASP A 362 25.05 -27.86 -26.06
N LEU A 363 24.93 -28.79 -25.10
CA LEU A 363 24.98 -30.24 -25.35
C LEU A 363 23.74 -30.75 -26.10
N LEU A 364 22.55 -30.24 -25.78
CA LEU A 364 21.32 -30.57 -26.50
C LEU A 364 21.40 -30.11 -27.96
N LEU A 365 21.97 -28.92 -28.20
CA LEU A 365 22.16 -28.42 -29.54
C LEU A 365 23.22 -29.23 -30.32
N LEU A 366 24.34 -29.60 -29.68
CA LEU A 366 25.31 -30.53 -30.26
C LEU A 366 24.70 -31.89 -30.61
N SER A 367 23.80 -32.41 -29.77
CA SER A 367 23.04 -33.62 -30.07
C SER A 367 22.19 -33.44 -31.33
N ALA A 368 21.45 -32.34 -31.44
CA ALA A 368 20.60 -32.05 -32.60
C ALA A 368 21.40 -31.88 -33.90
N ILE A 369 22.57 -31.24 -33.83
CA ILE A 369 23.50 -31.12 -34.98
C ILE A 369 23.97 -32.50 -35.44
N ASN A 370 24.40 -33.35 -34.51
CA ASN A 370 24.89 -34.71 -34.84
C ASN A 370 23.77 -35.60 -35.39
N GLU A 371 22.55 -35.45 -34.88
CA GLU A 371 21.37 -36.13 -35.42
C GLU A 371 21.06 -35.68 -36.86
N ARG A 372 21.14 -34.36 -37.14
CA ARG A 372 20.99 -33.81 -38.50
C ARG A 372 22.05 -34.35 -39.47
N ASN A 373 23.25 -34.59 -38.96
CA ASN A 373 24.38 -35.17 -39.69
C ASN A 373 24.36 -36.71 -39.76
N GLN A 374 23.30 -37.37 -39.26
CA GLN A 374 23.14 -38.83 -39.22
C GLN A 374 24.17 -39.58 -38.33
N ASP A 375 24.84 -38.89 -37.40
CA ASP A 375 25.70 -39.51 -36.38
C ASP A 375 24.90 -39.73 -35.08
N SER A 376 24.08 -40.77 -35.06
CA SER A 376 23.24 -41.11 -33.92
C SER A 376 24.04 -41.52 -32.67
N VAL A 377 25.28 -41.98 -32.82
CA VAL A 377 26.13 -42.42 -31.69
C VAL A 377 26.62 -41.21 -30.93
N THR A 378 27.16 -40.22 -31.63
CA THR A 378 27.65 -38.98 -31.03
C THR A 378 26.49 -38.14 -30.50
N ALA A 379 25.36 -38.10 -31.21
CA ALA A 379 24.14 -37.42 -30.74
C ALA A 379 23.68 -37.97 -29.39
N LEU A 380 23.52 -39.30 -29.28
CA LEU A 380 23.07 -39.95 -28.05
C LEU A 380 24.06 -39.78 -26.89
N LYS A 381 25.37 -39.67 -27.17
CA LYS A 381 26.38 -39.35 -26.17
C LYS A 381 26.15 -37.97 -25.56
N PHE A 382 26.04 -36.93 -26.40
CA PHE A 382 25.80 -35.56 -25.91
C PHE A 382 24.45 -35.42 -25.22
N PHE A 383 23.41 -36.10 -25.71
CA PHE A 383 22.12 -36.13 -25.04
C PHE A 383 22.22 -36.72 -23.62
N LYS A 384 22.88 -37.88 -23.46
CA LYS A 384 23.08 -38.51 -22.14
C LYS A 384 23.86 -37.60 -21.19
N GLU A 385 24.92 -36.96 -21.68
CA GLU A 385 25.73 -36.02 -20.90
C GLU A 385 24.90 -34.81 -20.44
N SER A 386 24.01 -34.31 -21.29
CA SER A 386 23.10 -33.19 -20.95
C SER A 386 22.14 -33.52 -19.79
N GLN A 387 21.74 -34.78 -19.64
CA GLN A 387 20.83 -35.22 -18.57
C GLN A 387 21.51 -35.38 -17.21
N GLN A 388 22.83 -35.47 -17.18
CA GLN A 388 23.61 -35.60 -15.95
C GLN A 388 23.89 -34.25 -15.28
N LEU A 389 23.63 -33.14 -15.97
CA LEU A 389 23.80 -31.80 -15.42
C LEU A 389 22.57 -31.40 -14.57
N PRO A 390 22.78 -30.78 -13.40
CA PRO A 390 21.69 -30.22 -12.60
C PRO A 390 20.95 -29.12 -13.39
N GLN A 391 19.63 -28.99 -13.13
CA GLN A 391 18.76 -28.01 -13.80
C GLN A 391 19.19 -26.56 -13.56
#